data_AF-A0A3A1Y956-F1
#
_entry.id   AF-A0A3A1Y956-F1
#
_cell.length_a   1.000
_cell.length_b   1.000
_cell.length_c   1.000
_cell.angle_alpha   90.00
_cell.angle_beta   90.00
_cell.angle_gamma   90.00
#
_symmetry.space_group_name_H-M   'P 1'
#
loop_
_entity.id
_entity.type
_entity.pdbx_description
1 polymer ?
#
loop_
_entity_poly.entity_id
_entity_poly.type
_entity_poly.pdbx_seq_one_letter_code
_entity_poly.pdbx_strand_id
1 'polypeptide(L)'
;MRYFLLLCLTSLSFLVPQVKAEPLGIFGQGTTRLVFLGCLNCAPDQPLSVWQAYSKFGYMSYDPASVWNPNNRFTGNKSSFSLFNPTCSDNSPEIYGLQTTNYYGRACLDDPSSPYYKYLLLMHEMYKTFSEQGRDTYPQYQERIKQLFGLD
;
A
#
# COMPACT_ATOMS: atom_id res chain seq x y z
N MET A 1 -14.42 52.05 20.84
CA MET A 1 -14.66 51.47 19.50
C MET A 1 -13.38 50.99 18.76
N ARG A 2 -12.32 50.55 19.46
CA ARG A 2 -11.09 50.01 18.82
C ARG A 2 -10.88 48.50 19.01
N TYR A 3 -11.58 47.87 19.96
CA TYR A 3 -11.40 46.43 20.26
C TYR A 3 -12.32 45.50 19.46
N PHE A 4 -13.35 46.03 18.79
CA PHE A 4 -14.29 45.21 18.01
C PHE A 4 -13.71 44.72 16.67
N LEU A 5 -12.69 45.40 16.12
CA LEU A 5 -12.01 44.99 14.89
C LEU A 5 -10.94 43.90 15.10
N LEU A 6 -10.47 43.69 16.33
CA LEU A 6 -9.46 42.68 16.67
C LEU A 6 -10.06 41.29 16.94
N LEU A 7 -11.35 41.20 17.23
CA LEU A 7 -12.06 39.93 17.47
C LEU A 7 -12.52 39.22 16.18
N CYS A 8 -12.49 39.90 15.03
CA CYS A 8 -12.87 39.30 13.74
C CYS A 8 -11.69 38.66 12.98
N LEU A 9 -10.45 38.97 13.36
CA LEU A 9 -9.23 38.47 12.70
C LEU A 9 -8.66 37.19 13.32
N THR A 10 -9.20 36.70 14.46
CA THR A 10 -8.73 35.47 15.12
C THR A 10 -9.60 34.25 14.83
N SER A 11 -10.76 34.41 14.20
CA SER A 11 -11.70 33.32 13.90
C SER A 11 -11.50 32.70 12.50
N LEU A 12 -10.58 33.22 11.68
CA LEU A 12 -10.35 32.78 10.30
C LEU A 12 -9.06 31.94 10.11
N SER A 13 -8.61 31.24 11.16
CA SER A 13 -7.29 30.57 11.15
C SER A 13 -7.32 29.03 11.05
N PHE A 14 -8.47 28.37 10.95
CA PHE A 14 -8.53 26.90 11.12
C PHE A 14 -9.28 26.11 10.04
N LEU A 15 -9.20 26.52 8.77
CA LEU A 15 -9.53 25.63 7.65
C LEU A 15 -8.27 25.35 6.84
N VAL A 16 -7.29 24.70 7.48
CA VAL A 16 -6.22 24.04 6.71
C VAL A 16 -6.83 22.74 6.18
N PRO A 17 -7.03 22.57 4.86
CA PRO A 17 -7.48 21.30 4.33
C PRO A 17 -6.45 20.24 4.72
N GLN A 18 -6.90 19.16 5.37
CA GLN A 18 -6.04 18.00 5.57
C GLN A 18 -5.72 17.42 4.19
N VAL A 19 -4.51 17.69 3.72
CA VAL A 19 -3.98 17.07 2.50
C VAL A 19 -3.81 15.59 2.80
N LYS A 20 -4.80 14.78 2.41
CA LYS A 20 -4.66 13.33 2.42
C LYS A 20 -3.66 12.94 1.35
N ALA A 21 -2.71 12.06 1.69
CA ALA A 21 -1.80 11.49 0.70
C ALA A 21 -2.60 10.83 -0.43
N GLU A 22 -2.14 10.98 -1.67
CA GLU A 22 -2.83 10.34 -2.79
C GLU A 22 -2.75 8.81 -2.69
N PRO A 23 -3.78 8.08 -3.15
CA PRO A 23 -3.72 6.63 -3.21
C PRO A 23 -2.64 6.15 -4.18
N LEU A 24 -1.79 5.25 -3.72
CA LEU A 24 -0.71 4.63 -4.49
C LEU A 24 -1.14 3.22 -4.92
N GLY A 25 -1.22 2.98 -6.22
CA GLY A 25 -1.50 1.67 -6.80
C GLY A 25 -0.24 0.89 -7.09
N ILE A 26 -0.32 -0.43 -6.93
CA ILE A 26 0.71 -1.40 -7.34
C ILE A 26 0.32 -1.94 -8.72
N PHE A 27 1.26 -1.98 -9.65
CA PHE A 27 1.04 -2.40 -11.02
C PHE A 27 2.09 -3.41 -11.47
N GLY A 28 1.66 -4.63 -11.79
CA GLY A 28 2.55 -5.68 -12.31
C GLY A 28 2.62 -5.67 -13.83
N GLN A 29 3.75 -6.12 -14.39
CA GLN A 29 3.86 -6.30 -15.84
C GLN A 29 2.98 -7.45 -16.34
N GLY A 30 1.97 -7.13 -17.15
CA GLY A 30 1.20 -8.09 -17.94
C GLY A 30 1.83 -8.35 -19.31
N THR A 31 1.18 -9.18 -20.13
CA THR A 31 1.68 -9.48 -21.49
C THR A 31 1.50 -8.32 -22.48
N THR A 32 0.47 -7.50 -22.28
CA THR A 32 0.12 -6.39 -23.18
C THR A 32 -0.04 -5.05 -22.48
N ARG A 33 -0.30 -5.05 -21.17
CA ARG A 33 -0.50 -3.85 -20.35
C ARG A 33 -0.15 -4.13 -18.90
N LEU A 34 0.01 -3.07 -18.12
CA LEU A 34 0.11 -3.16 -16.68
C LEU A 34 -1.18 -3.76 -16.08
N VAL A 35 -1.00 -4.61 -15.07
CA VAL A 35 -2.07 -5.24 -14.29
C VAL A 35 -2.14 -4.53 -12.94
N PHE A 36 -3.27 -3.94 -12.61
CA PHE A 36 -3.49 -3.35 -11.30
C PHE A 36 -3.58 -4.45 -10.23
N LEU A 37 -2.76 -4.35 -9.19
CA LEU A 37 -2.61 -5.36 -8.13
C LEU A 37 -3.13 -4.92 -6.75
N GLY A 38 -3.69 -3.71 -6.67
CA GLY A 38 -4.26 -3.15 -5.45
C GLY A 38 -3.62 -1.84 -5.03
N CYS A 39 -4.18 -1.22 -4.01
CA CYS A 39 -3.74 0.04 -3.44
C CYS A 39 -2.86 -0.20 -2.21
N LEU A 40 -1.62 0.31 -2.26
CA LEU A 40 -0.56 0.12 -1.27
C LEU A 40 -0.79 0.92 0.01
N ASN A 41 -1.32 2.15 -0.09
CA ASN A 41 -1.53 3.04 1.06
C ASN A 41 -3.01 3.36 1.31
N CYS A 42 -3.93 2.54 0.79
CA CYS A 42 -5.35 2.62 1.14
C CYS A 42 -5.58 1.92 2.48
N ALA A 43 -6.40 2.52 3.34
CA ALA A 43 -6.73 1.94 4.64
C ALA A 43 -7.35 0.53 4.51
N PRO A 44 -7.21 -0.35 5.53
CA PRO A 44 -7.66 -1.74 5.45
C PRO A 44 -9.17 -1.95 5.27
N ASP A 45 -9.97 -0.90 5.47
CA ASP A 45 -11.42 -0.90 5.23
C ASP A 45 -11.78 -0.58 3.77
N GLN A 46 -10.82 -0.12 2.96
CA GLN A 46 -11.05 0.28 1.58
C GLN A 46 -11.04 -0.92 0.62
N PRO A 47 -11.97 -0.98 -0.36
CA PRO A 47 -12.15 -2.14 -1.25
C PRO A 47 -10.94 -2.46 -2.15
N LEU A 48 -10.14 -1.44 -2.47
CA LEU A 48 -8.94 -1.59 -3.29
C LEU A 48 -7.69 -1.90 -2.46
N SER A 49 -7.79 -1.90 -1.14
CA SER A 49 -6.64 -2.05 -0.25
C SER A 49 -6.07 -3.46 -0.31
N VAL A 50 -4.74 -3.55 -0.43
CA VAL A 50 -4.02 -4.81 -0.26
C VAL A 50 -4.05 -5.31 1.19
N TRP A 51 -4.46 -4.46 2.13
CA TRP A 51 -4.52 -4.75 3.57
C TRP A 51 -5.88 -5.26 4.02
N GLN A 52 -6.92 -5.10 3.19
CA GLN A 52 -8.24 -5.63 3.50
C GLN A 52 -8.20 -7.16 3.46
N ALA A 53 -8.88 -7.82 4.39
CA ALA A 53 -8.87 -9.28 4.47
C ALA A 53 -9.45 -9.97 3.25
N TYR A 54 -10.74 -9.74 3.04
CA TYR A 54 -11.56 -10.54 2.12
C TYR A 54 -11.93 -9.76 0.86
N SER A 55 -11.09 -8.81 0.47
CA SER A 55 -11.25 -8.04 -0.76
C SER A 55 -10.64 -8.77 -1.95
N LYS A 56 -10.94 -8.28 -3.16
CA LYS A 56 -10.29 -8.75 -4.38
C LYS A 56 -8.77 -8.69 -4.31
N PHE A 57 -8.19 -7.64 -3.74
CA PHE A 57 -6.74 -7.42 -3.64
C PHE A 57 -6.17 -7.79 -2.26
N GLY A 58 -7.04 -8.30 -1.40
CA GLY A 58 -6.78 -8.49 0.01
C GLY A 58 -5.89 -9.67 0.34
N TYR A 59 -5.42 -9.73 1.58
CA TYR A 59 -4.47 -10.74 2.03
C TYR A 59 -5.04 -12.14 2.19
N MET A 60 -6.38 -12.33 2.17
CA MET A 60 -7.02 -13.66 2.05
C MET A 60 -7.46 -13.97 0.62
N SER A 61 -7.19 -13.08 -0.34
CA SER A 61 -7.62 -13.27 -1.73
C SER A 61 -6.83 -14.36 -2.44
N TYR A 62 -7.55 -15.08 -3.30
CA TYR A 62 -7.04 -15.98 -4.35
C TYR A 62 -7.33 -15.43 -5.76
N ASP A 63 -7.68 -14.14 -5.87
CA ASP A 63 -7.90 -13.49 -7.16
C ASP A 63 -6.56 -13.43 -7.94
N PRO A 64 -6.55 -13.68 -9.25
CA PRO A 64 -5.33 -13.59 -10.07
C PRO A 64 -4.62 -12.24 -10.03
N ALA A 65 -5.33 -11.16 -9.71
CA ALA A 65 -4.78 -9.81 -9.56
C ALA A 65 -4.36 -9.48 -8.11
N SER A 66 -4.58 -10.35 -7.13
CA SER A 66 -4.12 -10.10 -5.76
C SER A 66 -2.63 -10.36 -5.62
N VAL A 67 -1.88 -9.39 -5.10
CA VAL A 67 -0.48 -9.57 -4.69
C VAL A 67 -0.27 -10.70 -3.67
N TRP A 68 -1.33 -11.16 -3.00
CA TRP A 68 -1.29 -12.21 -1.98
C TRP A 68 -1.68 -13.59 -2.51
N ASN A 69 -2.03 -13.72 -3.79
CA ASN A 69 -2.43 -14.99 -4.36
C ASN A 69 -1.20 -15.87 -4.68
N PRO A 70 -0.96 -16.98 -3.96
CA PRO A 70 0.21 -17.84 -4.14
C PRO A 70 0.31 -18.45 -5.53
N ASN A 71 -0.80 -18.48 -6.27
CA ASN A 71 -0.88 -19.09 -7.58
C ASN A 71 -0.65 -18.11 -8.73
N ASN A 72 -0.35 -16.83 -8.46
CA ASN A 72 -0.04 -15.87 -9.52
C ASN A 72 1.46 -15.53 -9.58
N ARG A 73 1.88 -14.95 -10.71
CA ARG A 73 3.27 -14.58 -11.00
C ARG A 73 3.80 -13.40 -10.18
N PHE A 74 2.90 -12.60 -9.60
CA PHE A 74 3.22 -11.41 -8.83
C PHE A 74 3.46 -11.75 -7.34
N THR A 75 3.13 -12.95 -6.91
CA THR A 75 3.55 -13.54 -5.64
C THR A 75 4.80 -14.41 -5.83
N GLY A 76 5.48 -14.77 -4.74
CA GLY A 76 6.64 -15.66 -4.77
C GLY A 76 7.96 -14.92 -4.71
N ASN A 77 8.72 -15.11 -3.63
CA ASN A 77 10.03 -14.47 -3.42
C ASN A 77 11.11 -14.81 -4.47
N LYS A 78 10.87 -15.79 -5.35
CA LYS A 78 11.79 -16.18 -6.44
C LYS A 78 11.40 -15.62 -7.81
N SER A 79 10.20 -15.06 -7.97
CA SER A 79 9.74 -14.49 -9.25
C SER A 79 10.30 -13.09 -9.42
N SER A 80 10.87 -12.77 -10.60
CA SER A 80 11.27 -11.40 -10.93
C SER A 80 10.08 -10.44 -11.07
N PHE A 81 8.87 -10.98 -11.25
CA PHE A 81 7.62 -10.24 -11.30
C PHE A 81 6.99 -10.03 -9.93
N SER A 82 7.56 -10.60 -8.86
CA SER A 82 6.95 -10.52 -7.55
C SER A 82 7.37 -9.28 -6.79
N LEU A 83 6.40 -8.67 -6.10
CA LEU A 83 6.70 -7.65 -5.09
C LEU A 83 7.48 -8.23 -3.90
N PHE A 84 7.43 -9.55 -3.66
CA PHE A 84 8.08 -10.19 -2.51
C PHE A 84 9.49 -10.68 -2.82
N ASN A 85 9.98 -10.42 -4.03
CA ASN A 85 11.38 -10.63 -4.36
C ASN A 85 12.22 -9.60 -3.60
N PRO A 86 13.21 -10.02 -2.79
CA PRO A 86 14.01 -9.09 -2.01
C PRO A 86 14.88 -8.15 -2.86
N THR A 87 15.10 -8.47 -4.14
CA THR A 87 15.90 -7.66 -5.07
C THR A 87 15.00 -7.06 -6.14
N CYS A 88 15.14 -5.76 -6.41
CA CYS A 88 14.45 -5.14 -7.52
C CYS A 88 14.96 -5.69 -8.86
N SER A 89 14.06 -5.83 -9.83
CA SER A 89 14.39 -6.10 -11.22
C SER A 89 13.56 -5.22 -12.15
N ASP A 90 13.88 -5.21 -13.44
CA ASP A 90 13.06 -4.50 -14.43
C ASP A 90 11.63 -5.05 -14.56
N ASN A 91 11.40 -6.26 -14.05
CA ASN A 91 10.10 -6.91 -14.04
C ASN A 91 9.32 -6.69 -12.73
N SER A 92 9.93 -6.06 -11.71
CA SER A 92 9.28 -5.81 -10.43
C SER A 92 8.03 -4.95 -10.63
N PRO A 93 6.97 -5.16 -9.82
CA PRO A 93 5.81 -4.29 -9.89
C PRO A 93 6.18 -2.83 -9.65
N GLU A 94 5.43 -1.93 -10.25
CA GLU A 94 5.63 -0.48 -10.20
C GLU A 94 4.57 0.18 -9.33
N ILE A 95 4.89 1.35 -8.78
CA ILE A 95 4.00 2.13 -7.94
C ILE A 95 3.64 3.41 -8.66
N TYR A 96 2.33 3.67 -8.81
CA TYR A 96 1.81 4.88 -9.42
C TYR A 96 0.75 5.55 -8.54
N GLY A 97 0.68 6.88 -8.59
CA GLY A 97 -0.45 7.62 -8.05
C GLY A 97 -1.73 7.27 -8.82
N LEU A 98 -2.78 6.81 -8.13
CA LEU A 98 -4.04 6.44 -8.78
C LEU A 98 -4.81 7.65 -9.33
N GLN A 99 -4.51 8.86 -8.84
CA GLN A 99 -5.13 10.09 -9.31
C GLN A 99 -4.22 10.83 -10.29
N THR A 100 -2.94 10.96 -9.95
CA THR A 100 -1.98 11.75 -10.73
C THR A 100 -1.34 10.97 -11.87
N THR A 101 -1.34 9.63 -11.81
CA THR A 101 -0.54 8.73 -12.67
C THR A 101 0.97 8.96 -12.57
N ASN A 102 1.43 9.69 -11.56
CA ASN A 102 2.85 9.88 -11.30
C ASN A 102 3.51 8.55 -10.95
N TYR A 103 4.69 8.29 -11.48
CA TYR A 103 5.52 7.15 -11.12
C TYR A 103 6.27 7.41 -9.81
N TYR A 104 6.18 6.48 -8.87
CA TYR A 104 6.79 6.57 -7.55
C TYR A 104 7.98 5.64 -7.35
N GLY A 105 8.16 4.65 -8.23
CA GLY A 105 9.25 3.67 -8.13
C GLY A 105 8.76 2.24 -8.26
N ARG A 106 9.64 1.29 -7.97
CA ARG A 106 9.33 -0.14 -7.97
C ARG A 106 8.91 -0.60 -6.57
N ALA A 107 7.99 -1.55 -6.51
CA ALA A 107 7.54 -2.22 -5.29
C ALA A 107 8.52 -3.33 -4.90
N CYS A 108 9.64 -2.93 -4.31
CA CYS A 108 10.71 -3.78 -3.78
C CYS A 108 11.49 -3.03 -2.69
N LEU A 109 12.39 -3.70 -1.98
CA LEU A 109 13.04 -3.18 -0.77
C LEU A 109 14.39 -2.46 -1.00
N ASP A 110 14.75 -2.09 -2.22
CA ASP A 110 16.07 -1.49 -2.50
C ASP A 110 16.19 -0.02 -2.06
N ASP A 111 15.07 0.69 -1.86
CA ASP A 111 15.07 2.10 -1.44
C ASP A 111 14.36 2.31 -0.08
N PRO A 112 15.13 2.28 1.03
CA PRO A 112 14.61 2.57 2.37
C PRO A 112 14.23 4.03 2.59
N SER A 113 14.62 4.95 1.71
CA SER A 113 14.21 6.37 1.78
C SER A 113 12.84 6.63 1.16
N SER A 114 12.31 5.67 0.39
CA SER A 114 11.01 5.82 -0.27
C SER A 114 9.87 5.99 0.75
N PRO A 115 8.89 6.87 0.48
CA PRO A 115 7.78 7.14 1.41
C PRO A 115 6.88 5.92 1.62
N TYR A 116 6.96 4.94 0.72
CA TYR A 116 6.20 3.71 0.77
C TYR A 116 7.01 2.50 1.30
N TYR A 117 8.29 2.66 1.66
CA TYR A 117 9.14 1.57 2.14
C TYR A 117 8.53 0.80 3.31
N LYS A 118 7.98 1.52 4.29
CA LYS A 118 7.33 0.91 5.47
C LYS A 118 6.16 -0.02 5.12
N TYR A 119 5.43 0.27 4.04
CA TYR A 119 4.35 -0.56 3.54
C TYR A 119 4.94 -1.84 2.93
N LEU A 120 5.91 -1.70 2.03
CA LEU A 120 6.56 -2.84 1.38
C LEU A 120 7.24 -3.76 2.41
N LEU A 121 7.95 -3.20 3.38
CA LEU A 121 8.60 -3.95 4.45
C LEU A 121 7.59 -4.81 5.22
N LEU A 122 6.47 -4.23 5.64
CA LEU A 122 5.41 -4.99 6.32
C LEU A 122 4.82 -6.07 5.42
N MET A 123 4.61 -5.77 4.13
CA MET A 123 4.13 -6.77 3.17
C MET A 123 5.08 -7.97 3.03
N HIS A 124 6.39 -7.72 2.96
CA HIS A 124 7.41 -8.77 2.90
C HIS A 124 7.43 -9.63 4.17
N GLU A 125 7.38 -9.00 5.34
CA GLU A 125 7.36 -9.71 6.62
C GLU A 125 6.11 -10.57 6.77
N MET A 126 4.93 -10.04 6.39
CA MET A 126 3.68 -10.79 6.36
C MET A 126 3.76 -11.97 5.40
N TYR A 127 4.26 -11.74 4.18
CA TYR A 127 4.40 -12.80 3.19
C TYR A 127 5.32 -13.92 3.66
N LYS A 128 6.47 -13.57 4.25
CA LYS A 128 7.41 -14.55 4.81
C LYS A 128 6.72 -15.42 5.85
N THR A 129 6.04 -14.82 6.82
CA THR A 129 5.31 -15.55 7.86
C THR A 129 4.17 -16.39 7.27
N PHE A 130 3.40 -15.87 6.31
CA PHE A 130 2.37 -16.64 5.64
C PHE A 130 2.93 -17.85 4.90
N SER A 131 4.12 -17.72 4.30
CA SER A 131 4.79 -18.82 3.61
C SER A 131 5.32 -19.90 4.56
N GLU A 132 5.68 -19.53 5.79
CA GLU A 132 6.25 -20.44 6.79
C GLU A 132 5.18 -21.06 7.71
N GLN A 133 4.15 -20.30 8.06
CA GLN A 133 3.20 -20.62 9.13
C GLN A 133 1.73 -20.60 8.67
N GLY A 134 1.45 -20.20 7.43
CA GLY A 134 0.10 -20.02 6.92
C GLY A 134 -0.54 -18.67 7.28
N ARG A 135 -1.71 -18.39 6.69
CA ARG A 135 -2.41 -17.09 6.81
C ARG A 135 -3.10 -16.88 8.16
N ASP A 136 -3.19 -17.91 9.00
CA ASP A 136 -3.80 -17.83 10.34
C ASP A 136 -2.98 -16.96 11.32
N THR A 137 -1.77 -16.55 10.92
CA THR A 137 -0.91 -15.61 11.63
C THR A 137 -1.33 -14.15 11.46
N TYR A 138 -2.29 -13.83 10.60
CA TYR A 138 -2.75 -12.46 10.36
C TYR A 138 -3.09 -11.65 11.64
N PRO A 139 -3.74 -12.22 12.67
CA PRO A 139 -4.04 -11.47 13.90
C PRO A 139 -2.80 -10.80 14.53
N GLN A 140 -1.60 -11.36 14.33
CA GLN A 140 -0.33 -10.80 14.81
C GLN A 140 0.05 -9.48 14.10
N TYR A 141 -0.48 -9.26 12.89
CA TYR A 141 -0.18 -8.09 12.06
C TYR A 141 -1.25 -7.00 12.14
N GLN A 142 -2.42 -7.26 12.73
CA GLN A 142 -3.50 -6.28 12.81
C GLN A 142 -3.06 -4.96 13.47
N GLU A 143 -2.36 -5.04 14.60
CA GLU A 143 -1.87 -3.86 15.31
C GLU A 143 -0.78 -3.12 14.54
N ARG A 144 0.08 -3.84 13.82
CA ARG A 144 1.12 -3.23 12.98
C ARG A 144 0.52 -2.52 11.77
N ILE A 145 -0.53 -3.09 11.18
CA ILE A 145 -1.29 -2.47 10.11
C ILE A 145 -1.98 -1.21 10.65
N LYS A 146 -2.64 -1.27 11.80
CA LYS A 146 -3.23 -0.07 12.43
C LYS A 146 -2.21 1.04 12.65
N GLN A 147 -1.04 0.71 13.22
CA GLN A 147 0.07 1.65 13.42
C GLN A 147 0.58 2.25 12.09
N LEU A 148 0.69 1.42 11.05
CA LEU A 148 1.12 1.86 9.71
C LEU A 148 0.20 2.95 9.13
N PHE A 149 -1.09 2.86 9.43
CA PHE A 149 -2.16 3.74 8.96
C PHE A 149 -2.60 4.82 9.97
N GLY A 150 -2.06 4.82 11.20
CA GLY A 150 -2.51 5.72 12.26
C GLY A 150 -3.97 5.50 12.67
N LEU A 151 -4.40 4.24 12.75
CA LEU A 151 -5.72 3.84 13.19
C LEU A 151 -5.67 3.43 14.67
N ASP A 152 -6.70 3.80 15.44
CA ASP A 152 -6.90 3.43 16.84
C ASP A 152 -7.61 2.06 16.98
#